data_AF-A0A1D2AJ60-F1
#
_entry.id   AF-A0A1D2AJ60-F1
#
_cell.length_a   1.000
_cell.length_b   1.000
_cell.length_c   1.000
_cell.angle_alpha   90.00
_cell.angle_beta   90.00
_cell.angle_gamma   90.00
#
_symmetry.space_group_name_H-M   'P 1'
#
loop_
_entity.id
_entity.type
_entity.pdbx_description
1 polymer ?
#
loop_
_entity_poly.entity_id
_entity_poly.type
_entity_poly.pdbx_seq_one_letter_code
_entity_poly.pdbx_strand_id
1 'polypeptide(L)'
;YEWKYRMYYHHTGFAGGESWTAAWELQDKDSTKVLWKAIYRACPGNLLRRPKMARLHLFPDDKIPPEIAKNISGQLRQLRPVPKKLSEHGSEEIEKFPKLFEYP
;
A
#
# COMPACT_ATOMS: atom_id res chain seq x y z
N TYR A 1 -13.81 -3.07 1.78
CA TYR A 1 -13.77 -4.52 1.49
C TYR A 1 -12.93 -4.91 0.26
N GLU A 2 -12.14 -4.01 -0.33
CA GLU A 2 -11.31 -4.30 -1.53
C GLU A 2 -10.38 -5.52 -1.35
N TRP A 3 -9.78 -5.68 -0.17
CA TRP A 3 -8.85 -6.77 0.13
C TRP A 3 -9.40 -8.19 -0.08
N LYS A 4 -10.71 -8.39 0.17
CA LYS A 4 -11.37 -9.69 0.04
C LYS A 4 -11.81 -9.97 -1.40
N TYR A 5 -12.26 -8.94 -2.12
CA TYR A 5 -12.91 -9.10 -3.42
C TYR A 5 -11.97 -8.89 -4.60
N ARG A 6 -10.88 -8.15 -4.42
CA ARG A 6 -9.90 -7.94 -5.49
C ARG A 6 -9.10 -9.21 -5.72
N MET A 7 -9.20 -9.75 -6.93
CA MET A 7 -8.48 -10.94 -7.36
C MET A 7 -7.38 -10.61 -8.36
N TYR A 8 -6.25 -11.31 -8.25
CA TYR A 8 -5.13 -11.26 -9.18
C TYR A 8 -5.05 -12.54 -9.99
N TYR A 9 -5.26 -12.42 -11.30
CA TYR A 9 -5.13 -13.52 -12.24
C TYR A 9 -3.67 -13.79 -12.61
N HIS A 10 -3.32 -15.06 -12.79
CA HIS A 10 -2.07 -15.51 -13.38
C HIS A 10 -2.31 -16.79 -14.19
N HIS A 11 -1.57 -16.94 -15.29
CA HIS A 11 -1.60 -18.14 -16.12
C HIS A 11 -0.17 -18.60 -16.42
N THR A 12 0.10 -19.90 -16.25
CA THR A 12 1.46 -20.46 -16.44
C THR A 12 1.81 -20.75 -17.89
N GLY A 13 0.80 -20.90 -18.77
CA GLY A 13 0.97 -21.27 -20.18
C GLY A 13 0.64 -22.73 -20.49
N PHE A 14 0.48 -23.57 -19.47
CA PHE A 14 0.06 -24.96 -19.60
C PHE A 14 -1.46 -25.13 -19.41
N ALA A 15 -2.02 -26.23 -19.89
CA ALA A 15 -3.44 -26.55 -19.67
C ALA A 15 -3.74 -26.68 -18.16
N GLY A 16 -4.80 -26.01 -17.69
CA GLY A 16 -5.14 -25.91 -16.25
C GLY A 16 -4.21 -25.00 -15.45
N GLY A 17 -3.46 -24.12 -16.13
CA GLY A 17 -2.48 -23.22 -15.54
C GLY A 17 -3.04 -21.90 -14.99
N GLU A 18 -4.36 -21.71 -15.04
CA GLU A 18 -5.05 -20.54 -14.51
C GLU A 18 -5.11 -20.54 -12.98
N SER A 19 -4.86 -19.38 -12.40
CA SER A 19 -4.96 -19.18 -10.96
C SER A 19 -5.46 -17.78 -10.65
N TRP A 20 -6.20 -17.67 -9.55
CA TRP A 20 -6.69 -16.41 -9.00
C TRP A 20 -6.28 -16.34 -7.55
N THR A 21 -5.73 -15.21 -7.13
CA THR A 21 -5.28 -15.00 -5.73
C THR A 21 -5.91 -13.72 -5.20
N ALA A 22 -6.54 -13.79 -4.04
CA ALA A 22 -7.13 -12.61 -3.43
C ALA A 22 -6.04 -11.62 -2.99
N ALA A 23 -6.36 -10.32 -2.93
CA ALA A 23 -5.37 -9.31 -2.57
C ALA A 23 -4.77 -9.53 -1.18
N TRP A 24 -5.55 -10.00 -0.21
CA TRP A 24 -5.05 -10.32 1.12
C TRP A 24 -4.08 -11.52 1.11
N GLU A 25 -4.39 -12.59 0.38
CA GLU A 25 -3.49 -13.75 0.23
C GLU A 25 -2.19 -13.38 -0.48
N LEU A 26 -2.27 -12.51 -1.48
CA LEU A 26 -1.11 -12.03 -2.19
C LEU A 26 -0.20 -11.19 -1.29
N GLN A 27 -0.79 -10.34 -0.45
CA GLN A 27 -0.09 -9.49 0.51
C GLN A 27 0.59 -10.32 1.61
N ASP A 28 -0.07 -11.40 2.06
CA ASP A 28 0.47 -12.31 3.06
C ASP A 28 1.70 -13.07 2.53
N LYS A 29 1.66 -13.50 1.27
CA LYS A 29 2.80 -14.15 0.60
C LYS A 29 3.94 -13.20 0.26
N ASP A 30 3.63 -12.00 -0.23
CA ASP A 30 4.59 -10.96 -0.59
C ASP A 30 3.95 -9.59 -0.38
N SER A 31 4.35 -8.95 0.71
CA SER A 31 3.79 -7.66 1.15
C SER A 31 4.12 -6.48 0.24
N THR A 32 5.02 -6.66 -0.74
CA THR A 32 5.33 -5.63 -1.74
C THR A 32 4.50 -5.78 -3.02
N LYS A 33 3.92 -6.96 -3.26
CA LYS A 33 3.41 -7.35 -4.59
C LYS A 33 2.18 -6.59 -5.03
N VAL A 34 1.27 -6.30 -4.10
CA VAL A 34 0.03 -5.55 -4.37
C VAL A 34 0.38 -4.16 -4.91
N LEU A 35 1.28 -3.45 -4.22
CA LEU A 35 1.76 -2.12 -4.63
C LEU A 35 2.59 -2.19 -5.92
N TRP A 36 3.48 -3.18 -6.04
CA TRP A 36 4.26 -3.41 -7.26
C TRP A 36 3.37 -3.56 -8.49
N LYS A 37 2.31 -4.37 -8.40
CA LYS A 37 1.35 -4.57 -9.51
C LYS A 37 0.57 -3.29 -9.83
N ALA A 38 0.23 -2.49 -8.83
CA ALA A 38 -0.43 -1.20 -9.03
C ALA A 38 0.46 -0.23 -9.81
N ILE A 39 1.73 -0.11 -9.43
CA ILE A 39 2.72 0.74 -10.12
C ILE A 39 3.00 0.23 -11.53
N TYR A 40 3.15 -1.10 -11.69
CA TYR A 40 3.37 -1.72 -12.99
C TYR A 40 2.22 -1.41 -13.97
N ARG A 41 0.96 -1.44 -13.49
CA ARG A 41 -0.22 -1.10 -14.29
C ARG A 41 -0.32 0.40 -14.58
N ALA A 42 0.12 1.25 -13.66
CA ALA A 42 0.13 2.70 -13.86
C ALA A 42 1.20 3.15 -14.87
N CYS A 43 2.27 2.37 -15.05
CA CYS A 43 3.27 2.65 -16.07
C CYS A 43 2.71 2.41 -17.48
N PRO A 44 3.03 3.28 -18.46
CA PRO A 44 2.66 3.07 -19.87
C PRO A 44 3.14 1.71 -20.39
N GLY A 45 2.34 1.07 -21.24
CA GLY A 45 2.61 -0.24 -21.83
C GLY A 45 3.71 -0.26 -22.90
N ASN A 46 4.81 0.46 -22.70
CA ASN A 46 5.92 0.56 -23.65
C ASN A 46 7.19 -0.14 -23.15
N LEU A 47 8.22 -0.18 -23.99
CA LEU A 47 9.51 -0.84 -23.68
C LEU A 47 10.23 -0.21 -22.48
N LEU A 48 9.93 1.05 -22.14
CA LEU A 48 10.52 1.75 -21.00
C LEU A 48 9.94 1.30 -19.65
N ARG A 49 8.85 0.52 -19.63
CA ARG A 49 8.25 0.03 -18.39
C ARG A 49 9.22 -0.82 -17.58
N ARG A 50 9.94 -1.75 -18.22
CA ARG A 50 10.89 -2.63 -17.52
C ARG A 50 12.06 -1.83 -16.88
N PRO A 51 12.75 -0.93 -17.62
CA PRO A 51 13.75 -0.05 -17.02
C PRO A 51 13.22 0.83 -15.87
N LYS A 52 12.00 1.36 -15.98
CA LYS A 52 11.38 2.15 -14.89
C LYS A 52 11.13 1.31 -13.65
N MET A 53 10.60 0.10 -13.81
CA MET A 53 10.34 -0.81 -12.69
C MET A 53 11.63 -1.31 -12.03
N ALA A 54 12.75 -1.39 -12.75
CA ALA A 54 14.05 -1.73 -12.16
C ALA A 54 14.61 -0.63 -11.23
N ARG A 55 14.11 0.61 -11.34
CA ARG A 55 14.48 1.74 -10.47
C ARG A 55 13.53 1.90 -9.28
N LEU A 56 12.51 1.05 -9.18
CA LEU A 56 11.57 1.04 -8.07
C LEU A 56 12.10 0.11 -6.97
N HIS A 57 12.30 0.66 -5.78
CA HIS A 57 12.67 -0.11 -4.59
C HIS A 57 11.51 -0.09 -3.61
N LEU A 58 10.96 -1.28 -3.30
CA LEU A 58 9.89 -1.45 -2.31
C LEU A 58 10.43 -2.27 -1.14
N PHE A 59 10.10 -1.82 0.07
CA PHE A 59 10.44 -2.53 1.30
C PHE A 59 9.15 -2.88 2.05
N PRO A 60 9.06 -4.08 2.63
CA PRO A 60 7.88 -4.51 3.39
C PRO A 60 7.69 -3.71 4.68
N ASP A 61 8.81 -3.32 5.29
CA ASP A 61 8.88 -2.65 6.59
C ASP A 61 9.58 -1.28 6.47
N ASP A 62 9.83 -0.64 7.60
CA ASP A 62 10.54 0.63 7.76
C ASP A 62 12.07 0.53 7.57
N LYS A 63 12.60 -0.69 7.42
CA LYS A 63 14.05 -0.93 7.30
C LYS A 63 14.53 -0.74 5.86
N ILE A 64 15.31 0.31 5.65
CA ILE A 64 15.94 0.63 4.35
C ILE A 64 17.43 0.27 4.39
N PRO A 65 17.97 -0.44 3.38
CA PRO A 65 19.41 -0.71 3.30
C PRO A 65 20.26 0.57 3.33
N PRO A 66 21.39 0.59 4.06
CA PRO A 66 22.22 1.79 4.22
C PRO A 66 22.71 2.40 2.91
N GLU A 67 22.98 1.58 1.90
CA GLU A 67 23.43 2.04 0.58
C GLU A 67 22.39 2.89 -0.15
N ILE A 68 21.11 2.52 -0.02
CA ILE A 68 20.00 3.27 -0.62
C ILE A 68 19.68 4.49 0.24
N ALA A 69 19.68 4.33 1.58
CA ALA A 69 19.38 5.41 2.52
C ALA A 69 20.30 6.63 2.35
N LYS A 70 21.60 6.41 2.07
CA LYS A 70 22.59 7.47 1.83
C LYS A 70 22.26 8.38 0.63
N ASN A 71 21.48 7.88 -0.33
CA ASN A 71 21.18 8.56 -1.59
C ASN A 71 19.76 9.18 -1.61
N ILE A 72 19.06 9.19 -0.48
CA ILE A 72 17.72 9.79 -0.39
C ILE A 72 17.87 11.31 -0.40
N SER A 73 17.34 11.96 -1.44
CA SER A 73 17.39 13.42 -1.61
C SER A 73 16.17 14.15 -1.07
N GLY A 74 15.05 13.45 -0.85
CA GLY A 74 13.83 14.07 -0.36
C GLY A 74 12.72 13.07 -0.02
N GLN A 75 11.73 13.56 0.73
CA GLN A 75 10.56 12.79 1.15
C GLN A 75 9.29 13.44 0.59
N LEU A 76 8.50 12.66 -0.14
CA LEU A 76 7.21 13.13 -0.65
C LEU A 76 6.17 13.18 0.47
N ARG A 77 5.29 14.19 0.45
CA ARG A 77 4.16 14.27 1.38
C ARG A 77 3.20 13.08 1.19
N GLN A 78 2.67 12.55 2.28
CA GLN A 78 1.63 11.52 2.20
C GLN A 78 0.33 12.12 1.65
N LEU A 79 -0.23 11.52 0.59
CA LEU A 79 -1.46 12.03 -0.04
C LEU A 79 -2.70 11.93 0.86
N ARG A 80 -2.76 10.90 1.70
CA ARG A 80 -3.86 10.67 2.65
C ARG A 80 -3.27 10.54 4.06
N PRO A 81 -3.40 11.57 4.93
CA PRO A 81 -2.94 11.46 6.30
C PRO A 81 -3.77 10.41 7.04
N VAL A 82 -3.12 9.69 7.95
CA VAL A 82 -3.80 8.71 8.80
C VAL A 82 -4.62 9.49 9.84
N PRO A 83 -5.94 9.27 9.94
CA PRO A 83 -6.75 9.92 10.96
C PRO A 83 -6.33 9.45 12.36
N LYS A 84 -6.32 10.38 13.32
CA LYS A 84 -6.07 10.06 14.72
C LYS A 84 -7.15 9.12 15.26
N LYS A 85 -6.75 8.17 16.09
CA LYS A 85 -7.69 7.33 16.85
C LYS A 85 -8.24 8.11 18.06
N LEU A 86 -9.39 7.68 18.59
CA LEU A 86 -9.98 8.30 19.78
C LEU A 86 -9.00 8.37 20.96
N SER A 87 -8.17 7.34 21.15
CA SER A 87 -7.15 7.26 22.20
C SER A 87 -5.96 8.21 22.01
N GLU A 88 -5.78 8.76 20.81
CA GLU A 88 -4.66 9.65 20.47
C GLU A 88 -5.03 11.13 20.62
N HIS A 89 -6.31 11.43 20.89
CA HIS A 89 -6.77 12.78 21.19
C HIS A 89 -6.45 13.14 22.65
N GLY A 90 -5.97 14.38 22.85
CA GLY A 90 -5.77 14.91 24.20
C GLY A 90 -7.10 15.18 24.91
N SER A 91 -7.10 15.19 26.24
CA SER A 91 -8.27 15.54 27.05
C SER A 91 -8.84 16.92 26.67
N GLU A 92 -7.98 17.88 26.38
CA GLU A 92 -8.36 19.24 25.96
C GLU A 92 -9.14 19.25 24.63
N GLU A 93 -8.73 18.43 23.64
CA GLU A 93 -9.41 18.34 22.35
C GLU A 93 -10.82 17.73 22.52
N ILE A 94 -10.93 16.76 23.44
CA ILE A 94 -12.18 16.05 23.74
C ILE A 94 -13.15 16.97 24.50
N GLU A 95 -12.69 17.67 25.54
CA GLU A 95 -13.51 18.58 26.33
C GLU A 95 -13.99 19.80 25.53
N LYS A 96 -13.15 20.29 24.61
CA LYS A 96 -13.53 21.38 23.71
C LYS A 96 -14.59 20.96 22.70
N PHE A 97 -14.71 19.67 22.40
CA PHE A 97 -15.72 19.18 21.46
C PHE A 97 -17.11 19.17 22.12
N PRO A 98 -18.11 19.87 21.56
CA PRO A 98 -19.40 20.01 22.22
C PRO A 98 -20.18 18.69 22.26
N LYS A 99 -20.84 18.42 23.39
CA LYS A 99 -21.78 17.31 23.54
C LYS A 99 -23.04 17.60 22.71
N LEU A 100 -23.44 16.64 21.88
CA LEU A 100 -24.56 16.83 20.91
C LEU A 100 -25.92 16.39 21.44
N PHE A 101 -25.97 15.43 22.36
CA PHE A 101 -27.22 14.89 22.92
C PHE A 101 -27.02 14.50 24.38
N GLU A 102 -28.09 14.57 25.16
CA GLU A 102 -28.18 13.99 26.49
C GLU A 102 -28.95 12.66 26.38
N TYR A 103 -28.35 11.59 26.87
CA TYR A 103 -29.07 10.32 26.98
C TYR A 103 -30.00 10.37 28.20
N PRO A 104 -31.21 9.80 28.08
CA PRO A 104 -32.16 9.70 29.20
C PRO A 104 -31.67 8.80 30.33
#